data_AF-V9G8K0-F1
#
_entry.id   AF-V9G8K0-F1
#
_cell.length_a   1.000
_cell.length_b   1.000
_cell.length_c   1.000
_cell.angle_alpha   90.00
_cell.angle_beta   90.00
_cell.angle_gamma   90.00
#
_symmetry.space_group_name_H-M   'P 1'
#
loop_
_entity.id
_entity.type
_entity.pdbx_description
1 polymer ?
#
loop_
_entity_poly.entity_id
_entity_poly.type
_entity_poly.pdbx_seq_one_letter_code
_entity_poly.pdbx_strand_id
1 'polypeptide(L)' 'MMNRFWLDLPCLESPGDDRQRVIQGEILEAIHQAIGLGIMKGDESGYIRPRAVTSRAEMVVMLSRILQLQNGN' A
#
# COMPACT_ATOMS: atom_id res chain seq x y z
N MET A 1 -14.31 28.43 35.76
CA MET A 1 -13.12 28.44 34.89
C MET A 1 -12.90 27.01 34.43
N MET A 2 -13.37 26.65 33.23
CA MET A 2 -13.19 25.32 32.62
C MET A 2 -13.13 25.56 31.10
N ASN A 3 -11.97 25.35 30.47
CA ASN A 3 -11.72 25.79 29.10
C ASN A 3 -12.38 24.88 28.06
N ARG A 4 -13.17 25.50 27.18
CA ARG A 4 -13.92 24.88 26.08
C ARG A 4 -13.04 24.63 24.84
N PHE A 5 -11.84 24.13 25.06
CA PHE A 5 -10.81 23.94 24.03
C PHE A 5 -11.07 22.73 23.12
N TRP A 6 -12.10 21.93 23.42
CA TRP A 6 -12.35 20.62 22.81
C TRP A 6 -13.58 20.53 21.90
N LEU A 7 -14.28 21.64 21.61
CA LEU A 7 -15.53 21.60 20.83
C LEU A 7 -15.41 22.11 19.39
N ASP A 8 -14.24 22.59 18.97
CA ASP A 8 -13.99 23.12 17.61
C ASP A 8 -12.69 22.57 17.01
N LEU A 9 -12.43 21.27 17.15
CA LEU A 9 -11.35 20.64 16.39
C LEU A 9 -11.83 20.40 14.95
N PRO A 10 -11.27 21.09 13.92
CA PRO A 10 -11.42 20.61 12.55
C PRO A 10 -10.84 19.19 12.51
N CYS A 11 -11.50 18.32 11.74
CA CYS A 11 -11.15 16.92 11.60
C CYS A 11 -9.63 16.75 11.49
N LEU A 12 -9.07 15.95 12.39
CA LEU A 12 -7.67 15.81 12.72
C LEU A 12 -6.75 15.64 11.49
N GLU A 13 -6.15 16.73 11.01
CA GLU A 13 -4.82 16.68 10.38
C GLU A 13 -3.82 17.26 11.37
N SER A 14 -3.00 16.37 11.95
CA SER A 14 -1.93 16.74 12.86
C SER A 14 -0.81 17.43 12.06
N PRO A 15 -0.26 18.55 12.53
CA PRO A 15 0.89 19.19 11.87
C PRO A 15 2.09 18.24 11.98
N GLY A 16 2.43 17.61 10.85
CA GLY A 16 3.50 16.61 10.73
C GLY A 16 3.17 15.37 9.91
N ASP A 17 2.01 15.27 9.24
CA ASP A 17 1.72 14.16 8.30
C ASP A 17 2.48 14.31 6.96
N ASP A 18 3.82 14.27 7.02
CA ASP A 18 4.71 14.29 5.86
C ASP A 18 4.77 12.91 5.15
N ARG A 19 3.62 12.29 4.90
CA ARG A 19 3.53 10.97 4.22
C ARG A 19 3.88 11.01 2.74
N GLN A 20 4.18 12.18 2.15
CA GLN A 20 4.58 12.31 0.74
C GLN A 20 6.07 12.04 0.45
N ARG A 21 6.93 11.65 1.41
CA ARG A 21 8.38 11.48 1.16
C ARG A 21 8.84 10.15 0.56
N VAL A 22 7.98 9.14 0.44
CA VAL A 22 8.38 7.82 -0.09
C VAL A 22 7.85 7.63 -1.52
N ILE A 23 8.38 8.39 -2.46
CA ILE A 23 8.07 8.21 -3.88
C ILE A 23 9.34 8.47 -4.67
N GLN A 24 10.05 7.39 -5.02
CA GLN A 24 10.32 6.94 -6.41
C GLN A 24 11.32 5.76 -6.39
N GLY A 25 12.26 5.73 -5.45
CA GLY A 25 13.27 4.65 -5.33
C GLY A 25 12.74 3.38 -4.64
N GLU A 26 12.03 3.54 -3.52
CA GLU A 26 11.61 2.39 -2.69
C GLU A 26 10.46 1.57 -3.32
N ILE A 27 9.66 2.19 -4.18
CA ILE A 27 8.55 1.52 -4.86
C ILE A 27 9.07 0.47 -5.86
N LEU A 28 10.16 0.76 -6.57
CA LEU A 28 10.72 -0.16 -7.56
C LEU A 28 11.25 -1.43 -6.89
N GLU A 29 11.99 -1.27 -5.79
CA GLU A 29 12.51 -2.40 -5.02
C GLU A 29 11.38 -3.25 -4.44
N ALA A 30 10.35 -2.62 -3.88
CA ALA A 30 9.18 -3.34 -3.37
C ALA A 30 8.45 -4.13 -4.48
N ILE A 31 8.34 -3.57 -5.69
CA ILE A 31 7.75 -4.26 -6.84
C ILE A 31 8.62 -5.44 -7.26
N HIS A 32 9.93 -5.26 -7.39
CA HIS A 32 10.83 -6.36 -7.75
C HIS A 32 10.78 -7.50 -6.74
N GLN A 33 10.75 -7.19 -5.44
CA GLN A 33 10.59 -8.18 -4.39
C GLN A 33 9.24 -8.90 -4.49
N ALA A 34 8.15 -8.16 -4.68
CA ALA A 34 6.82 -8.76 -4.83
C ALA A 34 6.71 -9.68 -6.05
N ILE A 35 7.39 -9.36 -7.15
CA ILE A 35 7.49 -10.22 -8.34
C ILE A 35 8.35 -11.45 -8.04
N GLY A 36 9.51 -11.26 -7.41
CA GLY A 36 10.43 -12.36 -7.05
C GLY A 36 9.81 -13.37 -6.09
N LEU A 37 8.97 -12.90 -5.17
CA LEU A 37 8.17 -13.72 -4.25
C LEU A 37 6.91 -14.33 -4.91
N GLY A 38 6.64 -14.01 -6.18
CA GLY A 38 5.46 -14.48 -6.90
C GLY A 38 4.12 -13.88 -6.43
N ILE A 39 4.16 -12.85 -5.56
CA ILE A 39 2.98 -12.16 -5.04
C ILE A 39 2.28 -11.40 -6.17
N MET A 40 3.05 -10.64 -6.96
CA MET A 40 2.57 -9.87 -8.11
C MET A 40 2.97 -10.53 -9.43
N LYS A 41 2.10 -10.38 -10.45
CA LYS A 41 2.37 -10.80 -11.83
C LYS A 41 1.96 -9.68 -12.79
N GLY A 42 2.66 -9.58 -13.92
CA GLY A 42 2.32 -8.63 -14.98
C GLY A 42 0.97 -8.93 -15.62
N ASP A 43 0.46 -7.96 -16.37
CA ASP A 43 -0.67 -8.16 -17.27
C ASP A 43 -0.32 -9.18 -18.37
N GLU A 44 -1.28 -9.48 -19.26
CA GLU A 44 -1.08 -10.42 -20.38
C GLU A 44 0.07 -10.02 -21.32
N SER A 45 0.45 -8.74 -21.31
CA SER A 45 1.57 -8.19 -22.07
C SER A 45 2.89 -8.22 -21.30
N GLY A 46 2.89 -8.71 -20.06
CA GLY A 46 4.07 -8.81 -19.19
C GLY A 46 4.43 -7.53 -18.45
N TYR A 47 3.57 -6.49 -18.47
CA TYR A 47 3.84 -5.21 -17.83
C TYR A 47 3.19 -5.10 -16.45
N ILE A 48 3.89 -4.44 -15.52
CA ILE A 48 3.36 -4.07 -14.20
C ILE A 48 3.00 -2.59 -14.23
N ARG A 49 1.79 -2.26 -13.77
CA ARG A 49 1.24 -0.90 -13.76
C ARG A 49 1.01 -0.45 -12.31
N PRO A 50 2.06 -0.04 -11.57
CA PRO A 50 1.95 0.20 -10.12
C PRO A 50 1.09 1.42 -9.75
N ARG A 51 0.86 2.33 -10.72
CA ARG A 51 -0.02 3.48 -10.56
C ARG A 51 -1.45 3.23 -11.08
N ALA A 52 -1.72 2.06 -11.66
CA ALA A 52 -3.07 1.73 -12.09
C ALA A 52 -3.95 1.34 -10.90
N VAL A 53 -5.25 1.60 -11.02
CA VAL A 53 -6.23 1.12 -10.03
C VAL A 53 -6.28 -0.40 -10.10
N THR A 54 -6.15 -1.07 -8.95
CA THR A 54 -6.30 -2.54 -8.86
C THR A 54 -7.74 -2.91 -8.51
N SER A 55 -8.21 -4.05 -9.01
CA SER A 55 -9.52 -4.59 -8.66
C SER A 55 -9.50 -5.32 -7.32
N ARG A 56 -10.67 -5.42 -6.66
CA ARG A 56 -10.81 -6.22 -5.43
C ARG A 56 -10.41 -7.69 -5.65
N ALA A 57 -10.69 -8.24 -6.84
CA ALA A 57 -10.33 -9.62 -7.18
C ALA A 57 -8.81 -9.80 -7.24
N GLU A 58 -8.10 -8.88 -7.89
CA GLU A 58 -6.63 -8.87 -7.94
C GLU A 58 -6.03 -8.76 -6.54
N MET A 59 -6.58 -7.91 -5.69
CA MET A 59 -6.10 -7.78 -4.31
C MET A 59 -6.28 -9.06 -3.50
N VAL A 60 -7.42 -9.74 -3.62
CA VAL A 60 -7.64 -11.03 -2.93
C VAL A 60 -6.64 -12.09 -3.39
N VAL A 61 -6.32 -12.12 -4.70
CA VAL A 61 -5.31 -13.04 -5.24
C VAL A 61 -3.92 -12.73 -4.66
N MET A 62 -3.53 -11.46 -4.56
CA MET A 62 -2.28 -11.07 -3.92
C MET A 62 -2.23 -11.49 -2.45
N LEU A 63 -3.30 -11.23 -1.69
CA LEU A 63 -3.40 -11.63 -0.29
C LEU A 63 -3.31 -13.15 -0.12
N SER A 64 -3.97 -13.93 -0.98
CA SER A 64 -3.89 -15.39 -0.95
C SER A 64 -2.47 -15.90 -1.12
N ARG A 65 -1.69 -15.30 -2.04
CA ARG A 65 -0.27 -15.65 -2.24
C ARG A 65 0.59 -15.28 -1.04
N ILE A 66 0.36 -14.11 -0.43
CA ILE A 66 1.05 -13.70 0.79
C ILE A 66 0.81 -14.69 1.93
N LEU A 67 -0.46 -15.09 2.14
CA LEU A 67 -0.80 -16.06 3.19
C LEU A 67 -0.17 -17.44 2.93
N GLN A 68 -0.06 -17.85 1.67
CA GLN A 68 0.65 -19.09 1.32
C GLN A 68 2.15 -19.02 1.65
N LEU A 69 2.80 -17.87 1.45
CA LEU A 69 4.18 -17.66 1.87
C LEU A 69 4.35 -17.72 3.39
N GLN A 70 3.37 -17.22 4.15
CA GLN A 70 3.39 -17.28 5.61
C GLN A 70 3.12 -18.68 6.15
N ASN A 71 2.28 -19.46 5.47
CA ASN A 71 1.87 -20.80 5.88
C ASN A 71 2.78 -21.92 5.30
N GLY A 72 3.76 -21.57 4.46
CA GLY A 72 4.52 -22.50 3.62
C GLY A 72 6.04 -22.34 3.69
N ASN A 73 6.56 -22.02 4.89
CA ASN A 73 7.94 -22.24 5.33
C ASN A 73 7.92 -22.70 6.80
#